data_AF-E6UHQ7-F1
#
_entry.id   AF-E6UHQ7-F1
#
_cell.length_a   1.000
_cell.length_b   1.000
_cell.length_c   1.000
_cell.angle_alpha   90.00
_cell.angle_beta   90.00
_cell.angle_gamma   90.00
#
_symmetry.space_group_name_H-M   'P 1'
#
loop_
_entity.id
_entity.type
_entity.pdbx_description
1 polymer ?
#
loop_
_entity_poly.entity_id
_entity_poly.type
_entity_poly.pdbx_seq_one_letter_code
_entity_poly.pdbx_strand_id
1 'polypeptide(L)'
;MVNELTGWSQMKSLKLSRLLVAGMFFLLIALMFTSNIVAEWFCAVSVGNGILTSGLEIAVTVMICICDAFALTAVAALNKLLTNISKNEVFIPQNTKCLRLISWCCVFAGITMIIFSLWKYIFLFAAFLALFIGLVMRVMKNVFEKAVELKSENDFTI
;
A
#
# COMPACT_ATOMS: atom_id res chain seq x y z
N MET A 1 16.60 4.98 -32.69
CA MET A 1 17.47 5.22 -31.52
C MET A 1 16.75 5.70 -30.26
N VAL A 2 15.56 6.31 -30.32
CA VAL A 2 14.81 6.72 -29.11
C VAL A 2 14.26 5.54 -28.31
N ASN A 3 13.95 4.40 -28.96
CA ASN A 3 13.40 3.21 -28.29
C ASN A 3 14.39 2.40 -27.43
N GLU A 4 15.70 2.42 -27.73
CA GLU A 4 16.67 1.62 -26.94
C GLU A 4 17.07 2.32 -25.64
N LEU A 5 17.15 3.66 -25.65
CA LEU A 5 17.43 4.46 -24.46
C LEU A 5 16.25 4.44 -23.47
N THR A 6 15.01 4.46 -23.96
CA THR A 6 13.82 4.31 -23.12
C THR A 6 13.67 2.88 -22.60
N GLY A 7 13.93 1.85 -23.41
CA GLY A 7 13.89 0.46 -22.96
C GLY A 7 14.86 0.15 -21.81
N TRP A 8 16.09 0.69 -21.87
CA TRP A 8 17.10 0.48 -20.84
C TRP A 8 16.78 1.18 -19.51
N SER A 9 16.25 2.41 -19.55
CA SER A 9 15.83 3.14 -18.33
C SER A 9 14.61 2.49 -17.67
N GLN A 10 13.66 2.00 -18.48
CA GLN A 10 12.46 1.30 -18.00
C GLN A 10 12.80 0.00 -17.26
N MET A 11 13.71 -0.83 -17.82
CA MET A 11 14.14 -2.06 -17.14
C MET A 11 14.88 -1.81 -15.83
N LYS A 12 15.68 -0.74 -15.73
CA LYS A 12 16.35 -0.35 -14.48
C LYS A 12 15.36 0.19 -13.46
N SER A 13 14.40 1.01 -13.89
CA SER A 13 13.31 1.54 -13.05
C SER A 13 12.48 0.41 -12.45
N LEU A 14 12.06 -0.56 -13.27
CA LEU A 14 11.28 -1.72 -12.82
C LEU A 14 12.05 -2.61 -11.84
N LYS A 15 13.36 -2.83 -12.07
CA LYS A 15 14.22 -3.57 -11.12
C LYS A 15 14.34 -2.83 -9.79
N LEU A 16 14.49 -1.50 -9.81
CA LEU A 16 14.51 -0.68 -8.61
C LEU A 16 13.18 -0.75 -7.85
N SER A 17 12.04 -0.62 -8.53
CA SER A 17 10.72 -0.77 -7.92
C SER A 17 10.53 -2.14 -7.28
N ARG A 18 11.00 -3.22 -7.94
CA ARG A 18 10.96 -4.57 -7.36
C ARG A 18 11.84 -4.70 -6.12
N LEU A 19 13.04 -4.12 -6.14
CA LEU A 19 13.92 -4.09 -4.99
C LEU A 19 13.30 -3.32 -3.82
N LEU A 20 12.67 -2.18 -4.08
CA LEU A 20 11.95 -1.38 -3.08
C LEU A 20 10.79 -2.18 -2.46
N VAL A 21 10.01 -2.89 -3.28
CA VAL A 21 8.90 -3.73 -2.81
C VAL A 21 9.41 -4.90 -1.95
N ALA A 22 10.51 -5.54 -2.35
CA ALA A 22 11.14 -6.58 -1.54
C ALA A 22 11.68 -6.03 -0.21
N GLY A 23 12.35 -4.88 -0.23
CA GLY A 23 12.83 -4.19 0.97
C GLY A 23 11.69 -3.83 1.92
N MET A 24 10.59 -3.29 1.40
CA MET A 24 9.37 -3.02 2.16
C MET A 24 8.80 -4.28 2.79
N PHE A 25 8.77 -5.41 2.07
CA PHE A 25 8.28 -6.68 2.62
C PHE A 25 9.11 -7.14 3.82
N PHE A 26 10.44 -7.11 3.72
CA PHE A 26 11.32 -7.47 4.85
C PHE A 26 11.19 -6.48 6.02
N LEU A 27 11.03 -5.19 5.72
CA LEU A 27 10.85 -4.16 6.75
C LEU A 27 9.56 -4.37 7.53
N LEU A 28 8.45 -4.70 6.87
CA LEU A 28 7.17 -5.01 7.50
C LEU A 28 7.28 -6.24 8.42
N ILE A 29 7.93 -7.32 7.94
CA ILE A 29 8.18 -8.49 8.78
C ILE A 29 9.01 -8.13 10.03
N ALA A 30 10.08 -7.35 9.86
CA ALA A 30 10.90 -6.91 10.98
C ALA A 30 10.06 -6.07 11.97
N LEU A 31 9.21 -5.18 11.47
CA LEU A 31 8.31 -4.35 12.26
C LEU A 31 7.32 -5.18 13.08
N MET A 32 6.86 -6.33 12.55
CA MET A 32 6.00 -7.26 13.28
C MET A 32 6.69 -7.80 14.54
N PHE A 33 7.97 -8.18 14.43
CA PHE A 33 8.76 -8.66 15.57
C PHE A 33 9.14 -7.55 16.55
N THR A 34 9.44 -6.35 16.03
CA THR A 34 9.80 -5.19 16.87
C THR A 34 8.60 -4.37 17.33
N SER A 35 7.37 -4.85 17.10
CA SER A 35 6.13 -4.11 17.36
C SER A 35 5.99 -3.65 18.81
N ASN A 36 6.34 -4.51 19.77
CA ASN A 36 6.31 -4.16 21.21
C ASN A 36 7.31 -3.04 21.55
N ILE A 37 8.53 -3.11 21.01
CA ILE A 37 9.56 -2.08 21.23
C ILE A 37 9.09 -0.73 20.65
N VAL A 38 8.47 -0.75 19.48
CA VAL A 38 7.92 0.45 18.83
C VAL A 38 6.75 1.02 19.65
N ALA A 39 5.89 0.16 20.20
CA ALA A 39 4.77 0.58 21.04
C ALA A 39 5.23 1.22 22.35
N GLU A 40 6.21 0.62 23.04
CA GLU A 40 6.83 1.19 24.24
C GLU A 40 7.47 2.55 23.95
N TRP A 41 8.26 2.64 22.87
CA TRP A 41 8.88 3.89 22.45
C TRP A 41 7.84 4.97 22.13
N PHE A 42 6.76 4.60 21.42
CA PHE A 42 5.68 5.52 21.10
C PHE A 42 4.98 6.01 22.38
N CYS A 43 4.72 5.12 23.35
CA CYS A 43 4.17 5.50 24.65
C CYS A 43 5.07 6.49 25.40
N ALA A 44 6.39 6.30 25.34
CA ALA A 44 7.36 7.18 26.01
C ALA A 44 7.47 8.58 25.37
N VAL A 45 7.34 8.68 24.04
CA VAL A 45 7.51 9.94 23.29
C VAL A 45 6.18 10.67 23.07
N SER A 46 5.05 9.97 23.09
CA SER A 46 3.75 10.53 22.72
C SER A 46 3.23 11.53 23.75
N VAL A 47 3.36 12.82 23.44
CA VAL A 47 2.76 13.92 24.20
C VAL A 47 1.33 14.21 23.71
N GLY A 48 0.40 14.39 24.64
CA GLY A 48 -1.01 14.72 24.37
C GLY A 48 -1.95 13.55 24.66
N ASN A 49 -3.15 13.82 25.18
CA ASN A 49 -4.10 12.76 25.56
C ASN A 49 -5.22 12.63 24.52
N GLY A 50 -5.62 11.40 24.23
CA GLY A 50 -6.91 11.12 23.59
C GLY A 50 -8.01 10.96 24.63
N ILE A 51 -9.15 10.41 24.19
CA ILE A 51 -10.32 10.15 25.02
C ILE A 51 -10.05 8.98 25.96
N LEU A 52 -9.32 7.96 25.49
CA LEU A 52 -8.95 6.78 26.26
C LEU A 52 -7.50 6.91 26.74
N THR A 53 -7.30 6.81 28.06
CA THR A 53 -6.00 6.99 28.71
C THR A 53 -5.35 5.67 29.15
N SER A 54 -6.11 4.57 29.20
CA SER A 54 -5.61 3.25 29.58
C SER A 54 -5.32 2.36 28.37
N GLY A 55 -4.29 1.52 28.50
CA GLY A 55 -3.98 0.48 27.50
C GLY A 55 -3.42 0.97 26.16
N LEU A 56 -2.81 2.17 26.11
CA LEU A 56 -2.22 2.74 24.89
C LEU A 56 -1.21 1.81 24.22
N GLU A 57 -0.33 1.19 25.00
CA GLU A 57 0.72 0.30 24.50
C GLU A 57 0.12 -0.90 23.75
N ILE A 58 -0.82 -1.60 24.39
CA ILE A 58 -1.54 -2.72 23.78
C ILE A 58 -2.29 -2.26 22.53
N ALA A 59 -2.95 -1.10 22.59
CA ALA A 59 -3.69 -0.55 21.48
C ALA A 59 -2.76 -0.26 20.27
N VAL A 60 -1.59 0.33 20.50
CA VAL A 60 -0.60 0.62 19.45
C VAL A 60 -0.03 -0.67 18.86
N THR A 61 0.31 -1.66 19.69
CA THR A 61 0.80 -2.97 19.21
C THR A 61 -0.25 -3.65 18.32
N VAL A 62 -1.51 -3.70 18.76
CA VAL A 62 -2.60 -4.31 17.97
C VAL A 62 -2.83 -3.55 16.67
N MET A 63 -2.83 -2.22 16.72
CA MET A 63 -2.97 -1.37 15.54
C MET A 63 -1.85 -1.64 14.52
N ILE A 64 -0.59 -1.71 14.99
CA ILE A 64 0.57 -2.01 14.15
C ILE A 64 0.37 -3.38 13.49
N CYS A 65 0.05 -4.43 14.25
CA CYS A 65 -0.17 -5.77 13.70
C CYS A 65 -1.27 -5.82 12.62
N ILE A 66 -2.39 -5.14 12.84
CA ILE A 66 -3.49 -5.10 11.87
C ILE A 66 -3.06 -4.34 10.59
N CYS A 67 -2.46 -3.16 10.74
CA CYS A 67 -2.01 -2.37 9.61
C CYS A 67 -0.89 -3.06 8.83
N ASP A 68 0.01 -3.77 9.51
CA ASP A 68 1.10 -4.52 8.91
C ASP A 68 0.57 -5.70 8.07
N ALA A 69 -0.44 -6.42 8.54
CA ALA A 69 -1.11 -7.47 7.75
C ALA A 69 -1.72 -6.92 6.44
N PHE A 70 -2.36 -5.74 6.50
CA PHE A 70 -2.88 -5.07 5.30
C PHE A 70 -1.76 -4.57 4.39
N ALA A 71 -0.68 -4.03 4.96
CA ALA A 71 0.48 -3.57 4.21
C ALA A 71 1.19 -4.72 3.49
N LEU A 72 1.41 -5.86 4.15
CA LEU A 72 1.98 -7.07 3.54
C LEU A 72 1.12 -7.56 2.37
N THR A 73 -0.20 -7.57 2.54
CA THR A 73 -1.14 -7.94 1.47
C THR A 73 -1.05 -6.97 0.28
N ALA A 74 -0.98 -5.67 0.54
CA ALA A 74 -0.82 -4.65 -0.49
C ALA A 74 0.53 -4.76 -1.23
N VAL A 75 1.63 -5.00 -0.50
CA VAL A 75 2.97 -5.18 -1.05
C VAL A 75 3.05 -6.44 -1.92
N ALA A 76 2.42 -7.55 -1.49
CA ALA A 76 2.34 -8.77 -2.30
C ALA A 76 1.55 -8.54 -3.60
N ALA A 77 0.42 -7.83 -3.53
CA ALA A 77 -0.37 -7.45 -4.70
C ALA A 77 0.41 -6.52 -5.64
N LEU A 78 1.17 -5.57 -5.09
CA LEU A 78 2.03 -4.67 -5.84
C LEU A 78 3.19 -5.42 -6.53
N ASN A 79 3.80 -6.40 -5.86
CA ASN A 79 4.82 -7.24 -6.46
C ASN A 79 4.29 -8.04 -7.66
N LYS A 80 3.06 -8.57 -7.54
CA LYS A 80 2.38 -9.26 -8.65
C LYS A 80 2.11 -8.30 -9.82
N LEU A 81 1.66 -7.09 -9.53
CA LEU A 81 1.43 -6.05 -10.53
C LEU A 81 2.73 -5.67 -11.26
N LEU A 82 3.83 -5.44 -10.54
CA LEU A 82 5.15 -5.17 -11.13
C LEU A 82 5.67 -6.35 -11.96
N THR A 83 5.38 -7.59 -11.55
CA THR A 83 5.74 -8.79 -12.30
C THR A 83 5.01 -8.83 -13.64
N ASN A 84 3.72 -8.53 -13.66
CA ASN A 84 2.92 -8.51 -14.88
C ASN A 84 3.36 -7.37 -15.81
N ILE A 85 3.68 -6.18 -15.27
CA ILE A 85 4.26 -5.08 -16.05
C ILE A 85 5.60 -5.50 -16.68
N SER A 86 6.47 -6.21 -15.95
CA SER A 86 7.74 -6.68 -16.50
C SER A 86 7.61 -7.70 -17.63
N LYS A 87 6.44 -8.35 -17.75
CA LYS A 87 6.10 -9.26 -18.85
C LYS A 87 5.39 -8.57 -20.01
N ASN A 88 5.28 -7.23 -19.99
CA ASN A 88 4.48 -6.41 -20.91
C ASN A 88 2.97 -6.71 -20.87
N GLU A 89 2.51 -7.40 -19.83
CA GLU A 89 1.12 -7.79 -19.60
C GLU A 89 0.39 -6.77 -18.72
N VAL A 90 0.43 -5.50 -19.13
CA VAL A 90 -0.12 -4.38 -18.34
C VAL A 90 -1.65 -4.38 -18.37
N PHE A 91 -2.25 -4.81 -19.49
CA PHE A 91 -3.68 -4.69 -19.78
C PHE A 91 -4.47 -5.98 -19.53
N ILE A 92 -4.16 -6.70 -18.47
CA ILE A 92 -4.93 -7.89 -18.07
C ILE A 92 -5.91 -7.50 -16.96
N PRO A 93 -7.18 -7.98 -16.98
CA PRO A 93 -8.15 -7.76 -15.89
C PRO A 93 -7.67 -8.26 -14.51
N GLN A 94 -6.59 -9.04 -14.47
CA GLN A 94 -5.94 -9.46 -13.24
C GLN A 94 -5.21 -8.31 -12.53
N ASN A 95 -4.67 -7.34 -13.27
CA ASN A 95 -3.97 -6.19 -12.70
C ASN A 95 -4.95 -5.22 -12.03
N THR A 96 -6.15 -5.04 -12.60
CA THR A 96 -7.20 -4.21 -12.01
C THR A 96 -7.76 -4.83 -10.72
N LYS A 97 -7.79 -6.17 -10.60
CA LYS A 97 -8.06 -6.87 -9.33
C LYS A 97 -6.97 -6.62 -8.28
N CYS A 98 -5.69 -6.62 -8.67
CA CYS A 98 -4.60 -6.31 -7.74
C CYS A 98 -4.69 -4.86 -7.23
N LEU A 99 -4.97 -3.89 -8.12
CA LEU A 99 -5.20 -2.49 -7.73
C LEU A 99 -6.42 -2.33 -6.81
N ARG A 100 -7.49 -3.08 -7.06
CA ARG A 100 -8.68 -3.13 -6.20
C ARG A 100 -8.32 -3.63 -4.81
N LEU A 101 -7.53 -4.70 -4.71
CA LEU A 101 -7.09 -5.25 -3.43
C LEU A 101 -6.27 -4.23 -2.64
N ILE A 102 -5.28 -3.59 -3.28
CA ILE A 102 -4.46 -2.55 -2.65
C ILE A 102 -5.33 -1.40 -2.14
N SER A 103 -6.30 -0.94 -2.92
CA SER A 103 -7.22 0.12 -2.50
C SER A 103 -8.02 -0.27 -1.25
N TRP A 104 -8.56 -1.48 -1.19
CA TRP A 104 -9.27 -1.96 -0.01
C TRP A 104 -8.35 -2.08 1.21
N CYS A 105 -7.12 -2.56 1.05
CA CYS A 105 -6.13 -2.59 2.13
C CYS A 105 -5.87 -1.20 2.71
N CYS A 106 -5.72 -0.17 1.87
CA CYS A 106 -5.52 1.20 2.35
C CYS A 106 -6.77 1.75 3.07
N VAL A 107 -7.97 1.43 2.59
CA VAL A 107 -9.22 1.85 3.24
C VAL A 107 -9.37 1.19 4.60
N PHE A 108 -9.14 -0.13 4.69
CA PHE A 108 -9.22 -0.84 5.96
C PHE A 108 -8.15 -0.37 6.96
N ALA A 109 -6.91 -0.16 6.51
CA ALA A 109 -5.87 0.43 7.35
C ALA A 109 -6.24 1.84 7.85
N GLY A 110 -6.83 2.67 6.98
CA GLY A 110 -7.35 3.98 7.38
C GLY A 110 -8.46 3.89 8.42
N ILE A 111 -9.42 2.98 8.26
CA ILE A 111 -10.49 2.75 9.25
C ILE A 111 -9.92 2.27 10.59
N THR A 112 -8.96 1.34 10.57
CA THR A 112 -8.24 0.90 11.77
C THR A 112 -7.61 2.11 12.48
N MET A 113 -6.89 2.96 11.76
CA MET A 113 -6.27 4.16 12.33
C MET A 113 -7.29 5.15 12.90
N ILE A 114 -8.49 5.28 12.31
CA ILE A 114 -9.59 6.08 12.89
C ILE A 114 -10.05 5.50 14.23
N ILE A 115 -10.25 4.19 14.32
CA ILE A 115 -10.67 3.53 15.57
C ILE A 115 -9.62 3.76 16.66
N PHE A 116 -8.34 3.60 16.33
CA PHE A 116 -7.24 3.80 17.28
C PHE A 116 -6.96 5.28 17.59
N SER A 117 -7.49 6.21 16.79
CA SER A 117 -7.37 7.64 17.08
C SER A 117 -8.06 8.10 18.36
N LEU A 118 -8.96 7.27 18.92
CA LEU A 118 -9.57 7.50 20.23
C LEU A 118 -8.53 7.55 21.37
N TRP A 119 -7.38 6.86 21.21
CA TRP A 119 -6.27 6.93 22.16
C TRP A 119 -5.37 8.15 21.93
N LYS A 120 -5.10 8.49 20.67
CA LYS A 120 -4.30 9.67 20.29
C LYS A 120 -4.79 10.24 18.96
N TYR A 121 -5.12 11.53 18.97
CA TYR A 121 -5.58 12.24 17.77
C TYR A 121 -4.54 12.28 16.63
N ILE A 122 -3.25 12.05 16.91
CA ILE A 122 -2.21 11.98 15.88
C ILE A 122 -2.50 10.90 14.82
N PHE A 123 -3.21 9.82 15.20
CA PHE A 123 -3.60 8.77 14.26
C PHE A 123 -4.66 9.22 13.24
N LEU A 124 -5.42 10.29 13.50
CA LEU A 124 -6.34 10.85 12.50
C LEU A 124 -5.60 11.36 11.27
N PHE A 125 -4.42 11.97 11.45
CA PHE A 125 -3.62 12.45 10.33
C PHE A 125 -3.12 11.28 9.48
N ALA A 126 -2.63 10.21 10.13
CA ALA A 126 -2.22 8.98 9.44
C ALA A 126 -3.40 8.31 8.72
N ALA A 127 -4.58 8.26 9.34
CA ALA A 127 -5.79 7.74 8.73
C ALA A 127 -6.19 8.53 7.47
N PHE A 128 -6.16 9.87 7.55
CA PHE A 128 -6.44 10.73 6.41
C PHE A 128 -5.51 10.43 5.23
N LEU A 129 -4.20 10.30 5.49
CA LEU A 129 -3.23 9.95 4.46
C LEU A 129 -3.52 8.57 3.86
N ALA A 130 -3.79 7.56 4.68
CA ALA A 130 -4.10 6.20 4.21
C ALA A 130 -5.37 6.17 3.34
N LEU A 131 -6.43 6.88 3.75
CA LEU A 131 -7.66 6.99 2.98
C LEU A 131 -7.45 7.76 1.67
N PHE A 132 -6.63 8.81 1.68
CA PHE A 132 -6.28 9.56 0.49
C PHE A 132 -5.52 8.68 -0.52
N ILE A 133 -4.52 7.93 -0.06
CA ILE A 133 -3.82 6.95 -0.91
C ILE A 133 -4.80 5.88 -1.42
N GLY A 134 -5.71 5.39 -0.58
CA GLY A 134 -6.76 4.46 -0.99
C GLY A 134 -7.66 5.00 -2.11
N LEU A 135 -8.01 6.29 -2.05
CA LEU A 135 -8.76 7.01 -3.08
C LEU A 135 -7.96 7.13 -4.38
N VAL A 136 -6.69 7.54 -4.30
CA VAL A 136 -5.79 7.62 -5.46
C VAL A 136 -5.70 6.27 -6.17
N MET A 137 -5.58 5.18 -5.41
CA MET A 137 -5.57 3.82 -5.96
C MET A 137 -6.88 3.44 -6.67
N ARG A 138 -8.04 3.97 -6.23
CA ARG A 138 -9.31 3.80 -6.96
C ARG A 138 -9.30 4.53 -8.28
N VAL A 139 -8.79 5.77 -8.31
CA VAL A 139 -8.67 6.54 -9.56
C VAL A 139 -7.77 5.80 -10.54
N MET A 140 -6.60 5.35 -10.08
CA MET A 140 -5.68 4.56 -10.91
C MET A 140 -6.35 3.29 -11.46
N LYS A 141 -7.05 2.52 -10.61
CA LYS A 141 -7.83 1.35 -11.04
C LYS A 141 -8.80 1.69 -12.19
N ASN A 142 -9.57 2.77 -12.06
CA ASN A 142 -10.54 3.18 -13.08
C ASN A 142 -9.86 3.57 -14.40
N VAL A 143 -8.72 4.27 -14.32
CA VAL A 143 -7.90 4.62 -15.49
C VAL A 143 -7.37 3.37 -16.18
N PHE A 144 -6.86 2.39 -15.42
CA PHE A 144 -6.39 1.12 -15.97
C PHE A 144 -7.52 0.30 -16.61
N GLU A 145 -8.71 0.27 -16.01
CA GLU A 145 -9.88 -0.41 -16.62
C GLU A 145 -10.23 0.20 -17.98
N LYS A 146 -10.24 1.53 -18.09
CA LYS A 146 -10.46 2.22 -19.38
C LYS A 146 -9.35 1.96 -20.39
N ALA A 147 -8.10 1.89 -19.94
CA ALA A 147 -6.99 1.60 -20.82
C ALA A 147 -7.00 0.15 -21.34
N VAL A 148 -7.49 -0.81 -20.54
CA VAL A 148 -7.72 -2.21 -20.97
C VAL A 148 -8.81 -2.28 -22.04
N GLU A 149 -9.94 -1.58 -21.81
CA GLU A 149 -11.07 -1.52 -22.74
C GLU A 149 -10.64 -0.99 -24.11
N LEU A 150 -9.96 0.16 -24.15
CA LEU A 150 -9.44 0.77 -25.39
C LEU A 150 -8.48 -0.15 -26.16
N LYS A 151 -7.60 -0.88 -25.44
CA LYS A 151 -6.71 -1.84 -26.08
C LYS A 151 -7.49 -3.00 -26.70
N SER A 152 -8.52 -3.49 -26.00
CA SER A 152 -9.34 -4.59 -26.51
C SER A 152 -10.12 -4.19 -27.77
N GLU A 153 -10.72 -2.98 -27.81
CA GLU A 153 -11.44 -2.50 -28.99
C GLU A 153 -10.55 -2.38 -30.23
N ASN A 154 -9.30 -1.92 -30.06
CA ASN A 154 -8.35 -1.82 -31.15
C ASN A 154 -7.93 -3.19 -31.70
N ASP A 155 -7.79 -4.21 -30.85
CA ASP A 155 -7.48 -5.58 -31.29
C ASP A 155 -8.64 -6.23 -32.08
N PHE A 156 -9.89 -5.75 -31.95
CA PHE A 156 -11.05 -6.23 -32.72
C PHE A 156 -11.27 -5.53 -34.07
N THR A 157 -10.48 -4.48 -34.39
CA THR A 157 -10.64 -3.71 -35.64
C THR A 157 -9.59 -4.08 -36.70
N ILE A 158 -8.77 -5.11 -36.46
CA ILE A 158 -7.83 -5.68 -37.45
C ILE A 158 -8.48 -6.84 -38.20
#